data_AF-A0A812PMU5-F1
#
_entry.id   AF-A0A812PMU5-F1
#
_cell.length_a   1.000
_cell.length_b   1.000
_cell.length_c   1.000
_cell.angle_alpha   90.00
_cell.angle_beta   90.00
_cell.angle_gamma   90.00
#
_symmetry.space_group_name_H-M   'P 1'
#
loop_
_entity.id
_entity.type
_entity.pdbx_description
1 polymer ?
#
loop_
_entity_poly.entity_id
_entity_poly.type
_entity_poly.pdbx_seq_one_letter_code
_entity_poly.pdbx_strand_id
1 'polypeptide(L)'
;MRLGPFIPRRGRLLCCALLLLAVLAPLNLTFGKPQSTQKESSRPELQVLGLHSADLFPVTNLSLLSWVTLIFCPRWHHLKAVALVGPVINAITYTFVILFTFSHPDPNVVSDITSLEGISTVFRNSDAVFAGWLHYCVFDPLIGLGEVLDSQQTGVPHLFVVPCLLLTMFLGPMGFLLYLAARGLTMYVKDDGYTVQ
;
A
#
# COMPACT_ATOMS: atom_id res chain seq x y z
N MET A 1 30.43 2.93 20.27
CA MET A 1 30.13 3.49 18.93
C MET A 1 30.11 2.32 17.94
N ARG A 2 28.94 1.69 17.71
CA ARG A 2 28.84 0.54 16.79
C ARG A 2 28.75 1.08 15.36
N LEU A 3 29.79 0.87 14.57
CA LEU A 3 29.78 1.09 13.13
C LEU A 3 28.70 0.18 12.53
N GLY A 4 27.61 0.76 12.04
CA GLY A 4 26.55 0.03 11.35
C GLY A 4 27.09 -0.61 10.06
N PRO A 5 26.44 -1.67 9.55
CA PRO A 5 26.94 -2.42 8.39
C PRO A 5 27.01 -1.50 7.16
N PHE A 6 28.23 -1.40 6.63
CA PHE A 6 28.61 -0.56 5.50
C PHE A 6 27.99 -1.13 4.21
N ILE A 7 26.83 -0.62 3.80
CA ILE A 7 26.25 -0.99 2.50
C ILE A 7 27.17 -0.44 1.39
N PRO A 8 27.73 -1.30 0.51
CA PRO A 8 28.64 -0.87 -0.54
C PRO A 8 27.95 0.11 -1.49
N ARG A 9 28.69 1.14 -1.94
CA ARG A 9 28.19 2.24 -2.82
C ARG A 9 27.37 1.77 -4.03
N ARG A 10 27.60 0.56 -4.54
CA ARG A 10 26.86 -0.08 -5.64
C ARG A 10 25.37 -0.31 -5.34
N GLY A 11 25.02 -0.67 -4.09
CA GLY A 11 23.63 -0.93 -3.70
C GLY A 11 22.78 0.34 -3.64
N ARG A 12 23.38 1.49 -3.32
CA ARG A 12 22.66 2.78 -3.28
C ARG A 12 22.26 3.26 -4.67
N LEU A 13 23.13 3.11 -5.67
CA LEU A 13 22.83 3.49 -7.05
C LEU A 13 21.70 2.63 -7.64
N LEU A 14 21.68 1.32 -7.34
CA LEU A 14 20.62 0.42 -7.78
C LEU A 14 19.27 0.78 -7.12
N CYS A 15 19.26 1.05 -5.81
CA CYS A 15 18.06 1.52 -5.12
C CYS A 15 17.57 2.86 -5.68
N CYS A 16 18.44 3.85 -5.86
CA CYS A 16 18.04 5.12 -6.47
C CYS A 16 17.49 4.95 -7.89
N ALA A 17 18.09 4.08 -8.71
CA ALA A 17 17.62 3.83 -10.07
C ALA A 17 16.25 3.12 -10.09
N LEU A 18 16.03 2.13 -9.23
CA LEU A 18 14.74 1.44 -9.11
C LEU A 18 13.64 2.36 -8.58
N LEU A 19 13.96 3.22 -7.61
CA LEU A 19 13.02 4.22 -7.09
C LEU A 19 12.70 5.29 -8.14
N LEU A 20 13.70 5.77 -8.89
CA LEU A 20 13.47 6.69 -10.01
C LEU A 20 12.57 6.06 -11.07
N LEU A 21 12.78 4.79 -11.42
CA LEU A 21 11.88 4.08 -12.34
C LEU A 21 10.47 3.93 -11.76
N ALA A 22 10.33 3.58 -10.49
CA ALA A 22 9.03 3.41 -9.84
C ALA A 22 8.24 4.72 -9.70
N VAL A 23 8.91 5.87 -9.58
CA VAL A 23 8.28 7.20 -9.52
C VAL A 23 8.00 7.75 -10.92
N LEU A 24 8.93 7.58 -11.86
CA LEU A 24 8.84 8.14 -13.21
C LEU A 24 7.97 7.32 -14.17
N ALA A 25 7.90 6.00 -14.00
CA ALA A 25 7.06 5.13 -14.83
C ALA A 25 5.55 5.46 -14.74
N PRO A 26 4.95 5.65 -13.55
CA PRO A 26 3.57 6.10 -13.46
C PRO A 26 3.41 7.57 -13.88
N LEU A 27 4.42 8.43 -13.71
CA LEU A 27 4.36 9.82 -14.18
C LEU A 27 4.28 9.93 -15.71
N ASN A 28 4.90 9.01 -16.44
CA ASN A 28 4.88 8.99 -17.92
C ASN A 28 3.65 8.27 -18.53
N LEU A 29 2.87 7.54 -17.74
CA LEU A 29 1.70 6.78 -18.22
C LEU A 29 0.35 7.48 -18.03
N THR A 30 0.30 8.64 -17.37
CA THR A 30 -0.96 9.40 -17.14
C THR A 30 -0.84 10.89 -17.46
N PHE A 31 -0.32 11.23 -18.64
CA PHE A 31 -0.79 12.41 -19.39
C PHE A 31 -1.56 11.99 -20.66
N GLY A 32 -2.18 10.81 -20.62
CA GLY A 32 -3.22 10.43 -21.57
C GLY A 32 -4.46 11.29 -21.30
N LYS A 33 -4.61 12.33 -22.14
CA LYS A 33 -5.81 13.11 -22.48
C LYS A 33 -7.04 12.95 -21.55
N PRO A 34 -7.62 14.03 -21.00
CA PRO A 34 -8.87 13.92 -20.25
C PRO A 34 -9.89 13.19 -21.12
N GLN A 35 -10.42 12.07 -20.61
CA GLN A 35 -11.55 11.38 -21.21
C GLN A 35 -12.67 12.41 -21.31
N SER A 36 -12.95 12.81 -22.55
CA SER A 36 -14.02 13.72 -22.92
C SER A 36 -15.34 13.26 -22.31
N THR A 37 -15.92 14.11 -21.46
CA THR A 37 -17.34 14.43 -21.44
C THR A 37 -18.29 13.25 -21.70
N GLN A 38 -18.49 12.41 -20.70
CA GLN A 38 -19.77 11.73 -20.52
C GLN A 38 -20.54 12.45 -19.42
N LYS A 39 -21.63 13.07 -19.84
CA LYS A 39 -22.61 13.81 -19.06
C LYS A 39 -23.37 12.83 -18.17
N GLU A 40 -22.87 12.54 -16.97
CA GLU A 40 -23.61 11.77 -15.96
C GLU A 40 -24.32 12.74 -15.01
N SER A 41 -25.58 13.01 -15.36
CA SER A 41 -26.69 13.52 -14.56
C SER A 41 -26.48 13.71 -13.04
N SER A 42 -26.57 14.98 -12.59
CA SER A 42 -27.30 15.39 -11.38
C SER A 42 -27.03 14.63 -10.07
N ARG A 43 -25.77 14.45 -9.68
CA ARG A 43 -25.41 14.12 -8.29
C ARG A 43 -24.48 15.20 -7.73
N PRO A 44 -24.53 15.52 -6.43
CA PRO A 44 -23.50 16.32 -5.80
C PRO A 44 -22.22 15.47 -5.82
N GLU A 45 -21.46 15.58 -6.91
CA GLU A 45 -20.16 14.94 -7.06
C GLU A 45 -19.22 15.41 -5.94
N LEU A 46 -18.41 14.49 -5.42
CA LEU A 46 -17.37 14.76 -4.46
C LEU A 46 -16.43 15.87 -4.97
N GLN A 47 -16.64 17.10 -4.54
CA GLN A 47 -15.75 18.24 -4.80
C GLN A 47 -14.87 18.48 -3.58
N VAL A 48 -13.96 17.56 -3.30
CA VAL A 48 -12.91 17.81 -2.31
C VAL A 48 -11.93 18.82 -2.92
N LEU A 49 -11.96 20.06 -2.44
CA LEU A 49 -11.14 21.16 -2.95
C LEU A 49 -11.36 21.48 -4.45
N GLY A 50 -12.51 21.09 -5.01
CA GLY A 50 -12.81 21.26 -6.44
C GLY A 50 -12.20 20.20 -7.37
N LEU A 51 -11.65 19.10 -6.83
CA LEU A 51 -11.16 17.95 -7.58
C LEU A 51 -12.13 16.77 -7.44
N HIS A 52 -12.30 16.01 -8.52
CA HIS A 52 -13.12 14.81 -8.53
C HIS A 52 -12.30 13.59 -8.08
N SER A 53 -12.98 12.52 -7.63
CA SER A 53 -12.34 11.25 -7.27
C SER A 53 -11.45 10.68 -8.38
N ALA A 54 -11.84 10.88 -9.65
CA ALA A 54 -11.03 10.48 -10.81
C ALA A 54 -9.71 11.25 -10.92
N ASP A 55 -9.70 12.54 -10.56
CA ASP A 55 -8.50 13.39 -10.58
C ASP A 55 -7.54 13.02 -9.44
N LEU A 56 -8.10 12.56 -8.32
CA LEU A 56 -7.33 12.12 -7.17
C LEU A 56 -6.80 10.69 -7.33
N PHE A 57 -7.45 9.85 -8.13
CA PHE A 57 -7.09 8.43 -8.29
C PHE A 57 -5.59 8.16 -8.56
N PRO A 58 -4.89 8.91 -9.44
CA PRO A 58 -3.47 8.68 -9.70
C PRO A 58 -2.55 8.76 -8.47
N VAL A 59 -2.97 9.40 -7.38
CA VAL A 59 -2.21 9.46 -6.12
C VAL A 59 -1.96 8.07 -5.52
N THR A 60 -2.84 7.10 -5.80
CA THR A 60 -2.74 5.74 -5.29
C THR A 60 -1.49 5.02 -5.81
N ASN A 61 -0.97 5.43 -6.98
CA ASN A 61 0.25 4.88 -7.57
C ASN A 61 1.49 5.11 -6.71
N LEU A 62 1.45 6.05 -5.76
CA LEU A 62 2.52 6.23 -4.78
C LEU A 62 2.74 4.99 -3.90
N SER A 63 1.76 4.08 -3.79
CA SER A 63 1.96 2.80 -3.11
C SER A 63 2.96 1.89 -3.82
N LEU A 64 3.17 2.05 -5.15
CA LEU A 64 4.22 1.32 -5.89
C LEU A 64 5.62 1.66 -5.36
N LEU A 65 5.83 2.90 -4.90
CA LEU A 65 7.09 3.31 -4.29
C LEU A 65 7.38 2.46 -3.05
N SER A 66 6.36 2.21 -2.22
CA SER A 66 6.48 1.36 -1.04
C SER A 66 6.88 -0.06 -1.44
N TRP A 67 6.15 -0.67 -2.37
CA TRP A 67 6.41 -2.05 -2.80
C TRP A 67 7.80 -2.24 -3.41
N VAL A 68 8.23 -1.33 -4.30
CA VAL A 68 9.58 -1.37 -4.89
C VAL A 68 10.66 -1.24 -3.82
N THR A 69 10.47 -0.34 -2.86
CA THR A 69 11.42 -0.17 -1.75
C THR A 69 11.52 -1.44 -0.89
N LEU A 70 10.38 -2.05 -0.56
CA LEU A 70 10.31 -3.25 0.28
C LEU A 70 10.93 -4.48 -0.40
N ILE A 71 10.66 -4.69 -1.69
CA ILE A 71 11.13 -5.86 -2.45
C ILE A 71 12.63 -5.76 -2.73
N PHE A 72 13.10 -4.61 -3.23
CA PHE A 72 14.47 -4.51 -3.76
C PHE A 72 15.48 -3.92 -2.78
N CYS A 73 15.02 -3.14 -1.79
CA CYS A 73 15.90 -2.38 -0.90
C CYS A 73 15.63 -2.66 0.59
N PRO A 74 15.46 -3.93 1.03
CA PRO A 74 14.99 -4.24 2.38
C PRO A 74 15.93 -3.74 3.48
N ARG A 75 17.25 -3.75 3.27
CA ARG A 75 18.23 -3.33 4.28
C ARG A 75 18.68 -1.88 4.15
N TRP A 76 18.00 -1.07 3.34
CA TRP A 76 18.40 0.31 3.13
C TRP A 76 18.08 1.19 4.35
N HIS A 77 19.00 2.08 4.73
CA HIS A 77 18.84 2.95 5.90
C HIS A 77 17.65 3.91 5.81
N HIS A 78 17.15 4.20 4.60
CA HIS A 78 15.95 5.01 4.37
C HIS A 78 14.68 4.18 4.08
N LEU A 79 14.72 2.84 4.19
CA LEU A 79 13.59 1.95 3.93
C LEU A 79 12.27 2.51 4.49
N LYS A 80 12.23 2.75 5.81
CA LYS A 80 11.02 3.21 6.50
C LYS A 80 10.55 4.56 5.97
N ALA A 81 11.47 5.51 5.81
CA ALA A 81 11.13 6.86 5.37
C ALA A 81 10.50 6.85 3.97
N VAL A 82 11.09 6.11 3.02
CA VAL A 82 10.59 6.05 1.64
C VAL A 82 9.35 5.17 1.53
N ALA A 83 9.30 4.02 2.21
CA ALA A 83 8.16 3.13 2.19
C ALA A 83 6.89 3.74 2.80
N LEU A 84 7.03 4.73 3.70
CA LEU A 84 5.90 5.44 4.31
C LEU A 84 5.33 6.57 3.45
N VAL A 85 6.04 7.06 2.43
CA VAL A 85 5.56 8.19 1.60
C VAL A 85 4.20 7.89 0.96
N GLY A 86 4.05 6.73 0.32
CA GLY A 86 2.79 6.31 -0.29
C GLY A 86 1.63 6.20 0.71
N PRO A 87 1.76 5.38 1.77
CA PRO A 87 0.73 5.24 2.80
C PRO A 87 0.35 6.55 3.47
N VAL A 88 1.31 7.42 3.80
CA VAL A 88 1.01 8.70 4.46
C VAL A 88 0.21 9.62 3.55
N ILE A 89 0.62 9.76 2.29
CA ILE A 89 -0.11 10.62 1.33
C ILE A 89 -1.50 10.06 1.06
N ASN A 90 -1.62 8.74 0.82
CA ASN A 90 -2.92 8.10 0.61
C ASN A 90 -3.82 8.18 1.85
N ALA A 91 -3.27 8.11 3.06
CA ALA A 91 -4.04 8.25 4.30
C ALA A 91 -4.57 9.69 4.48
N ILE A 92 -3.77 10.70 4.10
CA ILE A 92 -4.22 12.09 4.09
C ILE A 92 -5.37 12.27 3.08
N THR A 93 -5.21 11.78 1.85
CA THR A 93 -6.27 11.82 0.83
C THR A 93 -7.53 11.10 1.32
N TYR A 94 -7.39 9.89 1.86
CA TYR A 94 -8.49 9.13 2.45
C TYR A 94 -9.23 9.92 3.52
N THR A 95 -8.50 10.58 4.41
CA THR A 95 -9.08 11.41 5.48
C THR A 95 -9.94 12.53 4.90
N PHE A 96 -9.46 13.24 3.87
CA PHE A 96 -10.26 14.28 3.22
C PHE A 96 -11.51 13.73 2.54
N VAL A 97 -11.39 12.62 1.81
CA VAL A 97 -12.53 11.97 1.13
C VAL A 97 -13.59 11.57 2.16
N ILE A 98 -13.20 10.88 3.23
CA ILE A 98 -14.13 10.42 4.27
C ILE A 98 -14.80 11.59 5.00
N LEU A 99 -14.03 12.62 5.39
CA LEU A 99 -14.59 13.81 6.06
C LEU A 99 -15.61 14.54 5.18
N PHE A 100 -15.33 14.65 3.88
CA PHE A 100 -16.26 15.25 2.94
C PHE A 100 -17.54 14.43 2.81
N THR A 101 -17.42 13.10 2.63
CA THR A 101 -18.56 12.20 2.51
C THR A 101 -19.45 12.23 3.75
N PHE A 102 -18.87 12.27 4.95
CA PHE A 102 -19.65 12.41 6.18
C PHE A 102 -20.32 13.79 6.33
N SER A 103 -19.72 14.84 5.78
CA SER A 103 -20.30 16.19 5.81
C SER A 103 -21.41 16.39 4.78
N HIS A 104 -21.44 15.56 3.73
CA HIS A 104 -22.42 15.61 2.64
C HIS A 104 -23.04 14.23 2.41
N PRO A 105 -23.83 13.71 3.36
CA PRO A 105 -24.42 12.38 3.23
C PRO A 105 -25.39 12.33 2.05
N ASP A 106 -25.24 11.32 1.18
CA ASP A 106 -26.20 11.05 0.11
C ASP A 106 -27.49 10.48 0.72
N PRO A 107 -28.64 11.17 0.62
CA PRO A 107 -29.90 10.70 1.21
C PRO A 107 -30.40 9.38 0.60
N ASN A 108 -29.88 8.97 -0.56
CA ASN A 108 -30.23 7.72 -1.23
C ASN A 108 -29.38 6.53 -0.77
N VAL A 109 -28.33 6.76 0.02
CA VAL A 109 -27.44 5.72 0.53
C VAL A 109 -27.70 5.53 2.02
N VAL A 110 -28.53 4.55 2.35
CA VAL A 110 -28.64 4.08 3.74
C VAL A 110 -27.39 3.24 4.04
N SER A 111 -26.44 3.81 4.79
CA SER A 111 -25.18 3.15 5.13
C SER A 111 -25.38 2.14 6.26
N ASP A 112 -25.94 0.97 5.95
CA ASP A 112 -25.92 -0.16 6.87
C ASP A 112 -24.64 -0.98 6.65
N ILE A 113 -23.69 -0.86 7.57
CA ILE A 113 -22.43 -1.63 7.54
C ILE A 113 -22.52 -2.98 8.29
N THR A 114 -23.69 -3.31 8.84
CA THR A 114 -23.91 -4.53 9.62
C THR A 114 -24.50 -5.66 8.78
N SER A 115 -24.96 -5.36 7.56
CA SER A 115 -25.46 -6.34 6.59
C SER A 115 -24.66 -6.32 5.29
N LEU A 116 -24.59 -7.46 4.61
CA LEU A 116 -23.95 -7.58 3.30
C LEU A 116 -24.64 -6.71 2.25
N GLU A 117 -25.97 -6.58 2.33
CA GLU A 117 -26.78 -5.77 1.42
C GLU A 117 -26.49 -4.27 1.60
N GLY A 118 -26.40 -3.79 2.84
CA GLY A 118 -26.06 -2.40 3.12
C GLY A 118 -24.64 -2.05 2.67
N ILE A 119 -23.65 -2.92 2.95
CA ILE A 119 -22.29 -2.76 2.42
C ILE A 119 -22.29 -2.72 0.89
N SER A 120 -23.00 -3.65 0.24
CA SER A 120 -23.09 -3.69 -1.22
C SER A 120 -23.71 -2.42 -1.80
N THR A 121 -24.65 -1.81 -1.10
CA THR A 121 -25.27 -0.54 -1.51
C THR A 121 -24.29 0.62 -1.42
N VAL A 122 -23.49 0.68 -0.34
CA VAL A 122 -22.43 1.69 -0.19
C VAL A 122 -21.39 1.58 -1.31
N PHE A 123 -20.96 0.36 -1.64
CA PHE A 123 -19.97 0.12 -2.71
C PHE A 123 -20.50 0.31 -4.14
N ARG A 124 -21.78 0.67 -4.34
CA ARG A 124 -22.27 1.14 -5.65
C ARG A 124 -21.90 2.59 -5.93
N ASN A 125 -21.50 3.35 -4.91
CA ASN A 125 -21.03 4.72 -5.06
C ASN A 125 -19.53 4.73 -5.43
N SER A 126 -19.16 5.41 -6.51
CA SER A 126 -17.78 5.54 -6.99
C SER A 126 -16.83 6.14 -5.95
N ASP A 127 -17.30 7.10 -5.15
CA ASP A 127 -16.50 7.77 -4.12
C ASP A 127 -16.24 6.84 -2.93
N ALA A 128 -17.22 6.00 -2.58
CA ALA A 128 -17.06 4.97 -1.57
C ALA A 128 -16.09 3.87 -2.03
N VAL A 129 -16.16 3.46 -3.31
CA VAL A 129 -15.20 2.52 -3.92
C VAL A 129 -13.79 3.12 -3.89
N PHE A 130 -13.65 4.39 -4.25
CA PHE A 130 -12.35 5.08 -4.21
C PHE A 130 -11.79 5.17 -2.79
N ALA A 131 -12.61 5.51 -1.79
CA ALA A 131 -12.20 5.49 -0.39
C ALA A 131 -11.75 4.09 0.06
N GLY A 132 -12.47 3.03 -0.33
CA GLY A 132 -12.07 1.65 -0.08
C GLY A 132 -10.75 1.28 -0.76
N TRP A 133 -10.51 1.76 -1.99
CA TRP A 133 -9.25 1.54 -2.69
C TRP A 133 -8.06 2.25 -2.03
N LEU A 134 -8.26 3.51 -1.59
CA LEU A 134 -7.27 4.24 -0.79
C LEU A 134 -6.94 3.48 0.50
N HIS A 135 -7.94 2.90 1.16
CA HIS A 135 -7.73 2.08 2.35
C HIS A 135 -6.74 0.93 2.10
N TYR A 136 -6.92 0.16 1.02
CA TYR A 136 -5.96 -0.89 0.64
C TYR A 136 -4.57 -0.32 0.31
N CYS A 137 -4.53 0.79 -0.44
CA CYS A 137 -3.27 1.47 -0.79
C CYS A 137 -2.50 2.01 0.42
N VAL A 138 -3.15 2.17 1.58
CA VAL A 138 -2.53 2.55 2.85
C VAL A 138 -2.14 1.31 3.65
N PHE A 139 -3.09 0.42 3.93
CA PHE A 139 -2.88 -0.66 4.88
C PHE A 139 -2.01 -1.77 4.32
N ASP A 140 -2.16 -2.16 3.05
CA ASP A 140 -1.39 -3.28 2.50
C ASP A 140 0.13 -2.99 2.49
N PRO A 141 0.62 -1.80 2.06
CA PRO A 141 2.04 -1.49 2.16
C PRO A 141 2.53 -1.33 3.60
N LEU A 142 1.67 -0.93 4.55
CA LEU A 142 2.03 -0.89 5.98
C LEU A 142 2.22 -2.30 6.55
N ILE A 143 1.36 -3.26 6.15
CA ILE A 143 1.54 -4.68 6.49
C ILE A 143 2.83 -5.21 5.86
N GLY A 144 3.07 -4.94 4.56
CA GLY A 144 4.31 -5.33 3.90
C GLY A 144 5.57 -4.73 4.54
N LEU A 145 5.51 -3.47 5.01
CA LEU A 145 6.58 -2.88 5.80
C LEU A 145 6.77 -3.63 7.13
N GLY A 146 5.68 -4.01 7.79
CA GLY A 146 5.69 -4.87 8.97
C GLY A 146 6.39 -6.20 8.73
N GLU A 147 6.06 -6.90 7.64
CA GLU A 147 6.70 -8.17 7.24
C GLU A 147 8.22 -7.99 7.07
N VAL A 148 8.65 -6.96 6.35
CA VAL A 148 10.09 -6.71 6.15
C VAL A 148 10.79 -6.40 7.47
N LEU A 149 10.19 -5.58 8.34
CA LEU A 149 10.80 -5.21 9.61
C LEU A 149 10.84 -6.37 10.62
N ASP A 150 9.79 -7.20 10.66
CA ASP A 150 9.75 -8.41 11.49
C ASP A 150 10.74 -9.45 10.96
N SER A 151 10.86 -9.64 9.63
CA SER A 151 11.78 -10.61 9.03
C SER A 151 13.24 -10.30 9.38
N GLN A 152 13.58 -9.02 9.47
CA GLN A 152 14.91 -8.55 9.87
C GLN A 152 15.23 -8.85 11.33
N GLN A 153 14.22 -8.80 12.20
CA GLN A 153 14.38 -9.07 13.63
C GLN A 153 14.43 -10.58 13.90
N THR A 154 13.60 -11.35 13.19
CA THR A 154 13.44 -12.79 13.37
C THR A 154 14.45 -13.60 12.56
N GLY A 155 15.12 -12.98 11.58
CA GLY A 155 16.13 -13.62 10.74
C GLY A 155 15.55 -14.39 9.55
N VAL A 156 14.27 -14.19 9.22
CA VAL A 156 13.65 -14.79 8.02
C VAL A 156 14.37 -14.29 6.77
N PRO A 157 14.91 -15.18 5.92
CA PRO A 157 15.58 -14.78 4.69
C PRO A 157 14.63 -13.99 3.77
N HIS A 158 15.10 -12.83 3.28
CA HIS A 158 14.30 -11.94 2.42
C HIS A 158 13.75 -12.64 1.17
N LEU A 159 14.43 -13.68 0.67
CA LEU A 159 13.97 -14.46 -0.48
C LEU A 159 12.61 -15.15 -0.22
N PHE A 160 12.33 -15.56 1.02
CA PHE A 160 11.01 -16.09 1.40
C PHE A 160 9.98 -14.98 1.66
N VAL A 161 10.43 -13.78 2.00
CA VAL A 161 9.57 -12.62 2.23
C VAL A 161 9.04 -12.06 0.90
N VAL A 162 9.82 -12.07 -0.18
CA VAL A 162 9.40 -11.56 -1.50
C VAL A 162 8.07 -12.15 -2.02
N PRO A 163 7.87 -13.49 -2.07
CA PRO A 163 6.57 -14.04 -2.49
C PRO A 163 5.43 -13.68 -1.52
N CYS A 164 5.72 -13.50 -0.23
CA CYS A 164 4.74 -13.00 0.74
C CYS A 164 4.34 -11.57 0.40
N LEU A 165 5.30 -10.67 0.18
CA LEU A 165 5.06 -9.27 -0.19
C LEU A 165 4.27 -9.12 -1.49
N LEU A 166 4.58 -9.93 -2.51
CA LEU A 166 3.81 -9.94 -3.77
C LEU A 166 2.38 -10.38 -3.53
N LEU A 167 2.17 -11.38 -2.67
CA LEU A 167 0.84 -11.83 -2.31
C LEU A 167 0.11 -10.81 -1.44
N THR A 168 0.79 -10.11 -0.54
CA THR A 168 0.21 -9.03 0.28
C THR A 168 -0.18 -7.83 -0.58
N MET A 169 0.58 -7.55 -1.65
CA MET A 169 0.26 -6.48 -2.58
C MET A 169 -1.04 -6.71 -3.38
N PHE A 170 -1.34 -7.97 -3.74
CA PHE A 170 -2.53 -8.29 -4.54
C PHE A 170 -3.69 -8.85 -3.73
N LEU A 171 -3.37 -9.57 -2.65
CA LEU A 171 -4.26 -10.36 -1.82
C LEU A 171 -3.85 -10.21 -0.35
N GLY A 172 -3.80 -8.95 0.14
CA GLY A 172 -3.35 -8.52 1.47
C GLY A 172 -3.33 -9.60 2.56
N PRO A 173 -4.50 -10.10 2.99
CA PRO A 173 -4.59 -11.09 4.06
C PRO A 173 -3.87 -12.42 3.77
N MET A 174 -3.87 -12.88 2.52
CA MET A 174 -3.23 -14.14 2.13
C MET A 174 -1.71 -14.04 2.20
N GLY A 175 -1.14 -12.91 1.77
CA GLY A 175 0.31 -12.68 1.86
C GLY A 175 0.79 -12.57 3.30
N PHE A 176 0.03 -11.88 4.15
CA PHE A 176 0.30 -11.84 5.58
C PHE A 176 0.27 -13.22 6.24
N LEU A 177 -0.73 -14.06 5.91
CA LEU A 177 -0.79 -15.44 6.40
C LEU A 177 0.40 -16.28 5.93
N LEU A 178 0.79 -16.12 4.65
CA LEU A 178 1.96 -16.81 4.10
C LEU A 178 3.25 -16.38 4.83
N TYR A 179 3.39 -15.09 5.14
CA TYR A 179 4.51 -14.58 5.91
C TYR A 179 4.58 -15.20 7.31
N LEU A 180 3.45 -15.29 8.02
CA LEU A 180 3.39 -15.92 9.34
C LEU A 180 3.81 -17.40 9.29
N ALA A 181 3.41 -18.13 8.24
CA ALA A 181 3.84 -19.51 8.03
C ALA A 181 5.36 -19.60 7.77
N ALA A 182 5.90 -18.74 6.90
CA ALA A 182 7.35 -18.69 6.62
C ALA A 182 8.18 -18.35 7.87
N ARG A 183 7.69 -17.42 8.69
CA ARG A 183 8.26 -17.05 9.99
C ARG A 183 8.25 -18.22 10.96
N GLY A 184 7.10 -18.89 11.11
CA GLY A 184 6.96 -20.06 11.99
C GLY A 184 7.90 -21.19 11.61
N LEU A 185 7.99 -21.52 10.32
CA LEU A 185 8.91 -22.55 9.82
C LEU A 185 10.38 -22.19 10.08
N THR A 186 10.75 -20.93 9.87
CA THR A 186 12.13 -20.48 10.11
C THR A 186 12.51 -20.57 11.59
N MET A 187 11.60 -20.20 12.50
CA MET A 187 11.82 -20.33 13.94
C MET A 187 11.92 -21.79 14.37
N TYR A 188 11.02 -22.64 13.88
CA TYR A 188 11.03 -24.08 14.17
C TYR A 188 12.35 -24.75 13.78
N VAL A 189 12.84 -24.52 12.55
CA VAL A 189 14.13 -25.06 12.08
C VAL A 189 15.31 -24.56 12.93
N LYS A 190 15.23 -23.32 13.43
CA LYS A 190 16.27 -22.76 14.27
C LYS A 190 16.34 -23.47 15.63
N ASP A 191 15.19 -23.77 16.24
CA ASP A 191 15.12 -24.45 17.53
C ASP A 191 15.60 -25.90 17.45
N ASP A 192 15.24 -26.63 16.39
CA ASP A 192 15.70 -28.01 16.17
C ASP A 192 17.23 -28.07 15.97
N GLY A 193 17.83 -27.04 15.36
CA GLY A 193 19.27 -26.95 15.13
C GLY A 193 20.14 -26.69 16.37
N TYR A 194 19.55 -26.38 17.53
CA TYR A 194 20.25 -26.18 18.81
C TYR A 194 20.11 -27.36 19.78
N THR A 195 19.45 -28.46 19.38
CA THR A 195 19.42 -29.70 20.18
C THR A 195 20.70 -30.51 19.96
N VAL A 196 21.80 -30.09 20.58
CA VAL A 196 22.94 -30.99 20.86
C VAL A 196 22.71 -31.61 22.23
N GLN A 197 22.78 -32.95 22.27
CA GLN A 197 22.73 -33.77 23.49
C GLN A 197 23.77 -33.38 24.54
#